data_AF-A0A257AAK7-F1
#
_entry.id   AF-A0A257AAK7-F1
#
_cell.length_a   1.000
_cell.length_b   1.000
_cell.length_c   1.000
_cell.angle_alpha   90.00
_cell.angle_beta   90.00
_cell.angle_gamma   90.00
#
_symmetry.space_group_name_H-M   'P 1'
#
loop_
_entity.id
_entity.type
_entity.pdbx_description
1 polymer ?
#
loop_
_entity_poly.entity_id
_entity_poly.type
_entity_poly.pdbx_seq_one_letter_code
_entity_poly.pdbx_strand_id
1 'polypeptide(L)'
;MKYLRQVIAICIIILIVLVSCIFLSKSIGKDNWLYVNEMYLMKTGEDERNINISALLYITNTNAKSGDVKIIIFIMKQWRVVVDKLEVEVGKLEKDKTSEIQFEFQLDNINQSYKMDILVFEDELLGITADGRIRVSSTGDVYWESPPDFAYVM
;
A
#
# COMPACT_ATOMS: atom_id res chain seq x y z
N MET A 1 -30.06 -46.98 -28.74
CA MET A 1 -30.34 -45.81 -27.86
C MET A 1 -29.57 -45.80 -26.54
N LYS A 2 -29.28 -46.93 -25.87
CA LYS A 2 -28.54 -46.95 -24.59
C LYS A 2 -27.10 -46.42 -24.71
N TYR A 3 -26.37 -46.82 -25.75
CA TYR A 3 -25.00 -46.35 -26.02
C TYR A 3 -24.91 -44.85 -26.29
N LEU A 4 -25.86 -44.27 -27.03
CA LEU A 4 -25.90 -42.84 -27.30
C LEU A 4 -26.07 -42.01 -26.01
N ARG A 5 -26.91 -42.48 -25.07
CA ARG A 5 -27.09 -41.83 -23.77
C ARG A 5 -25.84 -41.92 -22.89
N GLN A 6 -25.10 -43.03 -22.95
CA GLN A 6 -23.83 -43.18 -22.22
C GLN A 6 -22.74 -42.25 -22.76
N VAL A 7 -22.63 -42.12 -24.09
CA VAL A 7 -21.66 -41.21 -24.71
C VAL A 7 -21.96 -39.75 -24.34
N ILE A 8 -23.23 -39.34 -24.40
CA ILE A 8 -23.64 -37.99 -24.00
C ILE A 8 -23.31 -37.71 -22.53
N ALA A 9 -23.58 -38.67 -21.63
CA ALA A 9 -23.26 -38.52 -20.21
C ALA A 9 -21.75 -38.35 -19.96
N ILE A 10 -20.92 -39.12 -20.65
CA ILE A 10 -19.45 -39.02 -20.55
C ILE A 10 -18.97 -37.66 -21.06
N CYS A 11 -19.49 -37.18 -22.20
CA CYS A 11 -19.14 -35.86 -22.73
C CYS A 11 -19.51 -34.73 -21.75
N ILE A 12 -20.66 -34.81 -21.08
CA ILE A 12 -21.08 -33.82 -20.08
C ILE A 12 -20.14 -33.84 -18.86
N ILE A 13 -19.75 -35.01 -18.38
CA ILE A 13 -18.81 -35.14 -17.25
C ILE A 13 -17.44 -34.54 -17.62
N ILE A 14 -16.94 -34.85 -18.82
CA ILE A 14 -15.66 -34.28 -19.32
C ILE A 14 -15.76 -32.75 -19.42
N LEU A 15 -16.88 -32.22 -19.92
CA LEU A 15 -17.10 -30.77 -20.01
C LEU A 15 -17.11 -30.12 -18.63
N ILE A 16 -17.80 -30.72 -17.65
CA ILE A 16 -17.85 -30.21 -16.27
C ILE A 16 -16.45 -30.21 -15.64
N VAL A 17 -15.68 -31.27 -15.83
CA VAL A 17 -14.29 -31.35 -15.34
C VAL A 17 -13.41 -30.30 -16.00
N LEU A 18 -13.50 -30.12 -17.32
CA LEU A 18 -12.76 -29.08 -18.06
C LEU A 18 -13.10 -27.67 -17.59
N VAL A 19 -14.39 -27.35 -17.45
CA VAL A 19 -14.85 -26.05 -16.95
C VAL A 19 -14.37 -25.84 -15.52
N SER A 20 -14.45 -26.86 -14.66
CA SER A 20 -13.96 -26.77 -13.28
C SER A 20 -12.44 -26.57 -13.20
N CYS A 21 -11.66 -27.24 -14.06
CA CYS A 21 -10.21 -27.03 -14.16
C CYS A 21 -9.85 -25.62 -14.66
N ILE A 22 -10.62 -25.08 -15.62
CA ILE A 22 -10.42 -23.71 -16.11
C ILE A 22 -10.75 -22.70 -15.00
N PHE A 23 -11.86 -22.89 -14.26
CA PHE A 23 -12.21 -22.03 -13.14
C PHE A 23 -11.21 -22.14 -11.97
N LEU A 24 -10.69 -23.33 -11.66
CA LEU A 24 -9.61 -23.50 -10.67
C LEU A 24 -8.30 -22.87 -11.13
N SER A 25 -7.94 -22.96 -12.42
CA SER A 25 -6.71 -22.33 -12.94
C SER A 25 -6.76 -20.81 -12.89
N LYS A 26 -7.97 -20.24 -12.91
CA LYS A 26 -8.19 -18.79 -12.80
C LYS A 26 -8.12 -18.27 -11.36
N SER A 27 -8.11 -19.16 -10.36
CA SER A 27 -7.87 -18.82 -8.95
C SER A 27 -6.44 -19.12 -8.49
N ILE A 28 -5.53 -19.47 -9.40
CA ILE A 28 -4.09 -19.41 -9.12
C ILE A 28 -3.81 -17.93 -8.88
N GLY A 29 -3.38 -17.62 -7.65
CA GLY A 29 -3.28 -16.28 -7.09
C GLY A 29 -2.74 -15.29 -8.10
N LYS A 30 -3.36 -14.10 -8.14
CA LYS A 30 -2.65 -12.95 -8.66
C LYS A 30 -1.48 -12.74 -7.72
N ASP A 31 -0.32 -13.27 -8.10
CA ASP A 31 0.95 -12.93 -7.49
C ASP A 31 1.31 -11.52 -7.98
N ASN A 32 0.47 -10.51 -7.77
CA ASN A 32 0.91 -9.13 -7.90
C ASN A 32 1.60 -8.74 -6.59
N TRP A 33 2.76 -8.12 -6.72
CA TRP A 33 3.56 -7.73 -5.57
C TRP A 33 3.67 -6.22 -5.62
N LEU A 34 2.99 -5.58 -4.69
CA LEU A 34 3.24 -4.18 -4.37
C LEU A 34 4.59 -4.11 -3.66
N TYR A 35 5.46 -3.22 -4.12
CA TYR A 35 6.76 -2.96 -3.52
C TYR A 35 6.88 -1.45 -3.32
N VAL A 36 7.28 -1.06 -2.11
CA VAL A 36 7.64 0.35 -1.85
C VAL A 36 9.10 0.55 -2.20
N ASN A 37 9.37 1.44 -3.14
CA ASN A 37 10.71 1.75 -3.60
C ASN A 37 11.43 2.67 -2.62
N GLU A 38 10.86 3.85 -2.38
CA GLU A 38 11.49 4.93 -1.65
C GLU A 38 10.42 5.86 -1.06
N MET A 39 10.81 6.58 0.00
CA MET A 39 9.99 7.65 0.57
C MET A 39 10.84 8.88 0.91
N TYR A 40 10.39 10.05 0.43
CA TYR A 40 11.06 11.33 0.67
C TYR A 40 10.18 12.28 1.47
N LEU A 41 10.82 13.15 2.25
CA LEU A 41 10.19 14.29 2.92
C LEU A 41 10.68 15.58 2.28
N MET A 42 9.75 16.51 2.07
CA MET A 42 10.02 17.84 1.54
C MET A 42 9.31 18.87 2.40
N LYS A 43 10.07 19.82 2.95
CA LYS A 43 9.51 21.00 3.60
C LYS A 43 8.94 21.93 2.54
N THR A 44 7.63 22.19 2.60
CA THR A 44 6.93 23.04 1.62
C THR A 44 6.66 24.44 2.14
N GLY A 45 6.72 24.65 3.46
CA GLY A 45 6.59 25.95 4.09
C GLY A 45 6.63 25.87 5.61
N GLU A 46 6.61 27.03 6.26
CA GLU A 46 6.51 27.15 7.71
C GLU A 46 5.69 28.38 8.10
N ASP A 47 4.94 28.27 9.20
CA ASP A 47 4.33 29.39 9.91
C ASP A 47 4.90 29.48 11.34
N GLU A 48 4.40 30.40 12.16
CA GLU A 48 4.91 30.62 13.53
C GLU A 48 4.86 29.38 14.44
N ARG A 49 4.05 28.36 14.12
CA ARG A 49 3.80 27.20 14.98
C ARG A 49 3.96 25.85 14.28
N ASN A 50 3.82 25.82 12.96
CA ASN A 50 3.72 24.61 12.16
C ASN A 50 4.71 24.61 11.00
N ILE A 51 5.19 23.42 10.67
CA ILE A 51 5.98 23.18 9.47
C ILE A 51 5.13 22.33 8.52
N ASN A 52 4.93 22.82 7.30
CA ASN A 52 4.22 22.12 6.24
C ASN A 52 5.19 21.15 5.56
N ILE A 53 4.81 19.88 5.50
CA ILE A 53 5.59 18.80 4.90
C ILE A 53 4.77 18.16 3.79
N SER A 54 5.40 17.95 2.64
CA SER A 54 4.95 17.04 1.60
C SER A 54 5.85 15.81 1.64
N ALA A 55 5.25 14.63 1.57
CA ALA A 55 5.99 13.39 1.46
C ALA A 55 5.59 12.64 0.20
N LEU A 56 6.60 12.06 -0.44
CA LEU A 56 6.48 11.37 -1.72
C LEU A 56 6.83 9.91 -1.52
N LEU A 57 5.87 9.03 -1.75
CA LEU A 57 6.01 7.58 -1.65
C LEU A 57 5.93 6.97 -3.05
N TYR A 58 6.90 6.14 -3.41
CA TYR A 58 6.93 5.45 -4.69
C TYR A 58 6.55 3.99 -4.50
N ILE A 59 5.43 3.58 -5.09
CA ILE A 59 4.96 2.19 -5.05
C ILE A 59 4.99 1.60 -6.45
N THR A 60 5.71 0.51 -6.61
CA THR A 60 5.74 -0.28 -7.84
C THR A 60 4.86 -1.50 -7.68
N ASN A 61 3.99 -1.72 -8.66
CA ASN A 61 3.25 -2.96 -8.79
C ASN A 61 3.93 -3.86 -9.84
N THR A 62 4.23 -5.09 -9.48
CA THR A 62 4.90 -6.06 -10.36
C THR A 62 4.01 -7.26 -10.66
N ASN A 63 4.35 -8.00 -11.72
CA ASN A 63 3.74 -9.27 -12.18
C ASN A 63 2.33 -9.18 -12.79
N ALA A 64 1.35 -8.60 -12.10
CA ALA A 64 -0.04 -8.49 -12.55
C ALA A 64 -0.67 -7.17 -12.08
N LYS A 65 -1.83 -6.79 -12.62
CA LYS A 65 -2.55 -5.58 -12.19
C LYS A 65 -3.05 -5.74 -10.75
N SER A 66 -2.81 -4.74 -9.91
CA SER A 66 -3.25 -4.76 -8.51
C SER A 66 -4.77 -4.68 -8.38
N GLY A 67 -5.25 -5.07 -7.20
CA GLY A 67 -6.52 -4.62 -6.63
C GLY A 67 -6.54 -3.12 -6.34
N ASP A 68 -7.59 -2.67 -5.67
CA ASP A 68 -7.75 -1.28 -5.27
C ASP A 68 -6.83 -0.99 -4.06
N VAL A 69 -5.83 -0.11 -4.27
CA VAL A 69 -4.81 0.22 -3.29
C VAL A 69 -5.23 1.45 -2.48
N LYS A 70 -5.09 1.35 -1.15
CA LYS A 70 -5.35 2.42 -0.18
C LYS A 70 -4.21 2.53 0.80
N ILE A 71 -3.82 3.74 1.17
CA ILE A 71 -2.73 4.00 2.12
C ILE A 71 -3.27 4.80 3.29
N ILE A 72 -2.94 4.36 4.50
CA ILE A 72 -3.27 5.06 5.74
C ILE A 72 -1.98 5.38 6.48
N ILE A 73 -1.85 6.62 6.90
CA ILE A 73 -0.66 7.12 7.59
C ILE A 73 -1.06 7.76 8.90
N PHE A 74 -0.38 7.37 9.97
CA PHE A 74 -0.55 7.96 11.30
C PHE A 74 0.71 8.70 11.70
N ILE A 75 0.56 9.96 12.09
CA ILE A 75 1.63 10.76 12.69
C ILE A 75 1.38 10.86 14.19
N MET A 76 2.40 10.64 15.00
CA MET A 76 2.30 10.59 16.46
C MET A 76 3.44 11.33 17.15
N LYS A 77 3.15 12.10 18.21
CA LYS A 77 4.18 12.78 19.02
C LYS A 77 4.85 11.89 20.06
N GLN A 78 4.03 11.05 20.70
CA GLN A 78 4.42 10.12 21.74
C GLN A 78 3.69 8.79 21.51
N TRP A 79 4.12 7.73 22.18
CA TRP A 79 3.65 6.36 21.97
C TRP A 79 2.11 6.30 21.90
N ARG A 80 1.58 6.05 20.70
CA ARG A 80 0.14 5.88 20.39
C ARG A 80 -0.74 7.12 20.59
N VAL A 81 -0.18 8.32 20.66
CA VAL A 81 -0.95 9.56 20.60
C VAL A 81 -0.88 10.11 19.18
N VAL A 82 -1.92 9.81 18.39
CA VAL A 82 -2.07 10.26 17.01
C VAL A 82 -2.35 11.76 16.99
N VAL A 83 -1.51 12.50 16.27
CA VAL A 83 -1.69 13.94 16.02
C VAL A 83 -2.23 14.23 14.63
N ASP A 84 -2.03 13.30 13.69
CA ASP A 84 -2.62 13.38 12.36
C ASP A 84 -2.87 11.99 11.77
N LYS A 85 -3.92 11.88 10.94
CA LYS A 85 -4.25 10.68 10.16
C LYS A 85 -4.53 11.10 8.72
N LEU A 86 -3.75 10.55 7.80
CA LEU A 86 -3.92 10.73 6.36
C LEU A 86 -4.45 9.44 5.75
N GLU A 87 -5.32 9.58 4.76
CA GLU A 87 -5.89 8.47 3.99
C GLU A 87 -5.85 8.85 2.52
N VAL A 88 -5.23 7.98 1.71
CA VAL A 88 -5.04 8.22 0.28
C VAL A 88 -5.54 7.00 -0.49
N GLU A 89 -6.55 7.23 -1.33
CA GLU A 89 -7.06 6.25 -2.29
C GLU A 89 -6.19 6.31 -3.55
N VAL A 90 -5.37 5.28 -3.75
CA VAL A 90 -4.49 5.17 -4.92
C VAL A 90 -5.21 4.50 -6.09
N GLY A 91 -6.14 3.59 -5.79
CA GLY A 91 -6.85 2.79 -6.79
C GLY A 91 -5.96 1.70 -7.40
N LYS A 92 -6.26 1.28 -8.63
CA LYS A 92 -5.55 0.16 -9.27
C LYS A 92 -4.26 0.61 -9.94
N LEU A 93 -3.19 -0.08 -9.62
CA LEU A 93 -1.89 0.09 -10.24
C LEU A 93 -1.75 -0.89 -11.42
N GLU A 94 -1.36 -0.35 -12.57
CA GLU A 94 -1.04 -1.17 -13.74
C GLU A 94 0.19 -2.04 -13.48
N LYS A 95 0.30 -3.13 -14.24
CA LYS A 95 1.44 -4.04 -14.17
C LYS A 95 2.73 -3.30 -14.55
N ASP A 96 3.80 -3.58 -13.79
CA ASP A 96 5.17 -3.10 -14.00
C ASP A 96 5.26 -1.57 -14.04
N LYS A 97 4.39 -0.89 -13.29
CA LYS A 97 4.38 0.57 -13.15
C LYS A 97 4.64 1.00 -11.72
N THR A 98 5.42 2.07 -11.61
CA THR A 98 5.61 2.84 -10.38
C THR A 98 4.63 4.00 -10.37
N SER A 99 3.97 4.20 -9.23
CA SER A 99 3.17 5.38 -8.97
C SER A 99 3.82 6.20 -7.86
N GLU A 100 3.87 7.51 -8.09
CA GLU A 100 4.22 8.49 -7.07
C GLU A 100 2.96 8.91 -6.34
N ILE A 101 2.99 8.79 -5.02
CA ILE A 101 1.89 9.16 -4.13
C ILE A 101 2.36 10.28 -3.23
N GLN A 102 1.73 11.44 -3.36
CA GLN A 102 1.99 12.60 -2.53
C GLN A 102 0.96 12.68 -1.39
N PHE A 103 1.43 12.99 -0.19
CA PHE A 103 0.59 13.37 0.93
C PHE A 103 1.21 14.51 1.71
N GLU A 104 0.34 15.36 2.28
CA GLU A 104 0.73 16.58 2.95
C GLU A 104 0.25 16.55 4.40
N PHE A 105 1.09 17.01 5.31
CA PHE A 105 0.77 17.11 6.73
C PHE A 105 1.55 18.25 7.40
N GLN A 106 1.11 18.59 8.61
CA GLN A 106 1.73 19.64 9.41
C GLN A 106 2.34 19.05 10.68
N LEU A 107 3.56 19.49 11.00
CA LEU A 107 4.21 19.16 12.26
C LEU A 107 4.24 20.39 13.15
N ASP A 108 3.68 20.27 14.35
CA ASP A 108 3.51 21.38 15.28
C ASP A 108 4.58 21.33 16.37
N ASN A 109 5.45 22.33 16.39
CA ASN A 109 6.63 22.49 17.25
C ASN A 109 7.97 22.09 16.62
N ILE A 110 8.90 23.03 16.79
CA ILE A 110 10.34 22.92 16.57
C ILE A 110 10.95 22.01 17.64
N ASN A 111 12.05 21.32 17.32
CA ASN A 111 12.79 20.47 18.25
C ASN A 111 12.00 19.26 18.81
N GLN A 112 11.09 18.69 18.01
CA GLN A 112 10.24 17.56 18.36
C GLN A 112 10.47 16.37 17.42
N SER A 113 10.37 15.15 17.93
CA SER A 113 10.34 13.92 17.11
C SER A 113 8.92 13.40 17.00
N TYR A 114 8.61 12.83 15.84
CA TYR A 114 7.32 12.23 15.52
C TYR A 114 7.54 10.81 15.02
N LYS A 115 6.68 9.89 15.45
CA LYS A 115 6.57 8.57 14.86
C LYS A 115 5.59 8.63 13.70
N MET A 116 5.91 7.95 12.60
CA MET A 116 5.05 7.75 11.45
C MET A 116 4.80 6.25 11.28
N ASP A 117 3.54 5.84 11.27
CA ASP A 117 3.14 4.47 10.92
C ASP A 117 2.41 4.52 9.57
N ILE A 118 2.87 3.72 8.62
CA ILE A 118 2.32 3.63 7.25
C ILE A 118 1.72 2.25 7.07
N LEU A 119 0.48 2.20 6.59
CA LEU A 119 -0.24 0.98 6.30
C LEU A 119 -0.72 1.02 4.85
N VAL A 120 -0.32 0.05 4.05
CA VAL A 120 -0.76 -0.10 2.65
C VAL A 120 -1.69 -1.30 2.55
N PHE A 121 -2.89 -1.04 2.05
CA PHE A 121 -3.94 -2.00 1.83
C PHE A 121 -4.13 -2.25 0.33
N GLU A 122 -4.46 -3.48 -0.01
CA GLU A 122 -4.95 -3.88 -1.32
C GLU A 122 -6.25 -4.66 -1.13
N ASP A 123 -7.34 -4.23 -1.79
CA ASP A 123 -8.67 -4.84 -1.65
C ASP A 123 -9.09 -5.01 -0.17
N GLU A 124 -8.82 -3.99 0.65
CA GLU A 124 -9.07 -3.95 2.11
C GLU A 124 -8.21 -4.90 2.98
N LEU A 125 -7.23 -5.60 2.39
CA LEU A 125 -6.27 -6.42 3.12
C LEU A 125 -4.96 -5.67 3.35
N LEU A 126 -4.49 -5.64 4.59
CA LEU A 126 -3.21 -5.03 4.95
C LEU A 126 -2.06 -5.88 4.38
N GLY A 127 -1.31 -5.33 3.43
CA GLY A 127 -0.19 -6.03 2.78
C GLY A 127 1.18 -5.48 3.12
N ILE A 128 1.29 -4.19 3.44
CA ILE A 128 2.58 -3.56 3.78
C ILE A 128 2.40 -2.67 5.01
N THR A 129 3.37 -2.75 5.92
CA THR A 129 3.47 -1.87 7.07
C THR A 129 4.85 -1.23 7.11
N ALA A 130 4.95 0.01 7.55
CA ALA A 130 6.24 0.60 7.90
C ALA A 130 6.13 1.47 9.14
N ASP A 131 7.22 1.54 9.89
CA ASP A 131 7.39 2.54 10.93
C ASP A 131 8.65 3.37 10.68
N GLY A 132 8.50 4.68 10.86
CA GLY A 132 9.57 5.65 10.70
C GLY A 132 9.51 6.72 11.78
N ARG A 133 10.55 7.53 11.85
CA ARG A 133 10.62 8.69 12.75
C ARG A 133 11.12 9.92 12.03
N ILE A 134 10.40 11.01 12.22
CA ILE A 134 10.71 12.32 11.68
C ILE A 134 11.19 13.20 12.82
N ARG A 135 12.30 13.92 12.61
CA ARG A 135 12.77 14.95 13.53
C ARG A 135 12.59 16.32 12.90
N VAL A 136 12.03 17.23 13.69
CA VAL A 136 12.12 18.67 13.46
C VAL A 136 13.27 19.20 14.31
N SER A 137 14.28 19.80 13.69
CA SER A 137 15.43 20.38 14.39
C SER A 137 15.05 21.65 15.16
N SER A 138 16.00 22.23 15.90
CA SER A 138 15.84 23.56 16.51
C SER A 138 15.84 24.70 15.48
N THR A 139 16.33 24.46 14.26
CA THR A 139 16.37 25.41 13.13
C THR A 139 15.15 25.28 12.23
N GLY A 140 14.22 24.36 12.51
CA GLY A 140 13.05 24.09 11.68
C GLY A 140 13.35 23.22 10.45
N ASP A 141 14.51 22.57 10.40
CA ASP A 141 14.83 21.56 9.38
C ASP A 141 14.10 20.25 9.70
N VAL A 142 13.65 19.55 8.67
CA VAL A 142 12.90 18.29 8.82
C VAL A 142 13.62 17.18 8.11
N TYR A 143 13.85 16.08 8.82
CA TYR A 143 14.59 14.93 8.30
C TYR A 143 14.15 13.63 8.98
N TRP A 144 14.50 12.51 8.37
CA TRP A 144 14.33 11.19 8.96
C TRP A 144 15.31 11.01 10.12
N GLU A 145 14.78 10.89 11.34
CA GLU A 145 15.52 10.35 12.49
C GLU A 145 15.74 8.84 12.30
N SER A 146 14.72 8.17 11.77
CA SER A 146 14.76 6.80 11.27
C SER A 146 13.89 6.74 10.01
N PRO A 147 14.44 6.44 8.83
CA PRO A 147 13.63 6.24 7.63
C PRO A 147 12.62 5.11 7.85
N PRO A 148 11.47 5.12 7.16
CA PRO A 148 10.49 4.05 7.28
C PRO A 148 11.07 2.71 6.83
N ASP A 149 10.94 1.68 7.68
CA ASP A 149 11.33 0.31 7.35
C ASP A 149 10.09 -0.47 6.88
N PHE A 150 10.01 -0.78 5.58
CA PHE A 150 8.83 -1.40 4.98
C PHE A 150 8.89 -2.93 5.11
N ALA A 151 7.92 -3.47 5.84
CA ALA A 151 7.69 -4.90 6.01
C ALA A 151 6.44 -5.36 5.26
N TYR A 152 6.55 -6.51 4.60
CA TYR A 152 5.47 -7.16 3.86
C TYR A 152 4.76 -8.17 4.75
N VAL A 153 3.45 -8.01 4.90
CA VAL A 153 2.61 -8.90 5.70
C VAL A 153 2.21 -10.08 4.81
N MET A 154 2.69 -11.28 5.15
CA MET A 154 2.36 -12.54 4.45
C MET A 154 0.97 -13.05 4.81
#